data_AF-A0A1H1X5R4-F1
#
_entry.id   AF-A0A1H1X5R4-F1
#
_cell.length_a   1.000
_cell.length_b   1.000
_cell.length_c   1.000
_cell.angle_alpha   90.00
_cell.angle_beta   90.00
_cell.angle_gamma   90.00
#
_symmetry.space_group_name_H-M   'P 1'
#
loop_
_entity.id
_entity.type
_entity.pdbx_description
1 polymer ?
#
loop_
_entity_poly.entity_id
_entity_poly.type
_entity_poly.pdbx_seq_one_letter_code
_entity_poly.pdbx_strand_id
1 'polypeptide(L)' 'MLSKQLLVENPQGHYAPATMDQVFEAARDAMQQKFRRGTAFTAPSAVKEYLWVQMVNYEHEVFVALC' A
#
# COMPACT_ATOMS: atom_id res chain seq x y z
N MET A 1 -26.58 6.27 -0.04
CA MET A 1 -25.38 5.44 0.22
C MET A 1 -24.23 6.13 -0.50
N LEU A 2 -23.19 6.60 0.20
CA LEU A 2 -22.05 7.28 -0.43
C LEU A 2 -21.14 6.22 -1.07
N SER A 3 -21.02 6.19 -2.39
CA SER A 3 -19.98 5.42 -3.08
C SER A 3 -18.65 6.17 -2.95
N LYS A 4 -17.63 5.50 -2.40
CA LYS A 4 -16.25 5.98 -2.45
C LYS A 4 -15.59 5.40 -3.70
N GLN A 5 -15.12 6.27 -4.60
CA GLN A 5 -14.42 5.87 -5.82
C GLN A 5 -13.04 6.52 -5.81
N LEU A 6 -12.01 5.69 -5.98
CA LEU A 6 -10.63 6.15 -6.17
C LEU A 6 -10.38 6.34 -7.66
N LEU A 7 -9.77 7.46 -8.02
CA LEU A 7 -9.46 7.83 -9.41
C LEU A 7 -7.94 7.95 -9.56
N VAL A 8 -7.42 7.45 -10.68
CA VAL A 8 -6.02 7.59 -11.07
C VAL A 8 -5.95 8.54 -12.26
N GLU A 9 -5.06 9.52 -12.17
CA GLU A 9 -4.74 10.43 -13.26
C GLU A 9 -3.70 9.79 -14.19
N ASN A 10 -3.97 9.78 -15.49
CA ASN A 10 -2.98 9.35 -16.47
C ASN A 10 -2.02 10.51 -16.84
N PRO A 11 -0.89 10.26 -17.51
CA PRO A 11 0.05 11.32 -17.90
C PRO A 11 -0.52 12.41 -18.82
N GLN A 12 -1.72 12.19 -19.38
CA GLN A 12 -2.43 13.15 -20.22
C GLN A 12 -3.46 13.99 -19.43
N GLY A 13 -3.55 13.80 -18.10
CA GLY A 13 -4.48 14.51 -17.22
C GLY A 13 -5.90 13.95 -17.18
N HIS A 14 -6.14 12.77 -17.77
CA HIS A 14 -7.44 12.12 -17.70
C HIS A 14 -7.55 11.24 -16.46
N TYR A 15 -8.71 11.29 -15.81
CA TYR A 15 -9.03 10.49 -14.64
C TYR A 15 -9.82 9.24 -15.04
N ALA A 16 -9.38 8.09 -14.55
CA ALA A 16 -10.09 6.83 -14.69
C ALA A 16 -10.27 6.15 -13.31
N PRO A 17 -11.29 5.29 -13.14
CA PRO A 17 -11.41 4.47 -11.94
C PRO A 17 -10.13 3.67 -11.70
N ALA A 18 -9.63 3.72 -10.46
CA ALA A 18 -8.46 2.97 -10.06
C ALA A 18 -8.74 1.46 -10.14
N THR A 19 -7.84 0.70 -10.75
CA THR A 19 -7.86 -0.76 -10.61
C THR A 19 -7.43 -1.15 -9.20
N MET A 20 -7.79 -2.36 -8.74
CA MET A 20 -7.34 -2.87 -7.44
C MET A 20 -5.81 -2.86 -7.32
N ASP A 21 -5.11 -3.24 -8.39
CA ASP A 21 -3.64 -3.24 -8.41
C ASP A 21 -3.06 -1.84 -8.19
N GLN A 22 -3.61 -0.83 -8.87
CA GLN A 22 -3.19 0.57 -8.70
C GLN A 22 -3.47 1.09 -7.29
N VAL A 23 -4.57 0.67 -6.67
CA VAL A 23 -4.89 1.03 -5.28
C VAL A 23 -3.86 0.44 -4.32
N PHE A 24 -3.47 -0.84 -4.50
CA PHE A 24 -2.45 -1.47 -3.67
C PHE A 24 -1.06 -0.89 -3.91
N GLU A 25 -0.73 -0.56 -5.15
CA GLU A 25 0.52 0.13 -5.49
C GLU A 25 0.61 1.51 -4.82
N ALA A 26 -0.44 2.33 -4.93
CA ALA A 26 -0.50 3.62 -4.25
C ALA A 26 -0.42 3.49 -2.72
N ALA A 27 -1.07 2.47 -2.14
CA ALA A 27 -0.96 2.17 -0.72
C ALA A 27 0.47 1.78 -0.33
N ARG A 28 1.16 1.00 -1.17
CA ARG A 28 2.56 0.61 -0.99
C ARG A 28 3.47 1.84 -0.96
N ASP A 29 3.31 2.74 -1.92
CA ASP A 29 4.09 3.97 -2.03
C ASP A 29 3.86 4.88 -0.82
N ALA A 30 2.61 5.06 -0.40
CA ALA A 30 2.27 5.84 0.79
C ALA A 30 2.92 5.25 2.06
N MET A 31 2.94 3.92 2.19
CA MET A 31 3.61 3.25 3.30
C MET A 31 5.13 3.38 3.23
N GLN A 32 5.73 3.25 2.05
CA GLN A 32 7.17 3.49 1.88
C GLN A 32 7.55 4.94 2.22
N GLN A 33 6.71 5.91 1.85
CA GLN A 33 6.93 7.32 2.19
C GLN A 33 6.76 7.58 3.69
N LYS A 34 5.78 6.93 4.34
CA LYS A 34 5.57 7.00 5.79
C LYS A 34 6.73 6.38 6.58
N PHE A 35 7.29 5.29 6.08
CA PHE A 35 8.40 4.54 6.69
C PHE A 35 9.68 4.70 5.87
N ARG A 36 10.17 5.95 5.69
CA ARG A 36 11.44 6.23 5.00
C ARG A 36 12.57 5.34 5.55
N ARG A 37 13.50 4.93 4.67
CA ARG A 37 14.74 4.22 5.05
C ARG A 37 15.38 4.87 6.28
N GLY A 38 15.48 4.11 7.37
CA GLY A 38 16.12 4.53 8.63
C GLY A 38 15.18 4.83 9.80
N THR A 39 13.86 4.92 9.60
CA THR A 39 12.92 4.97 10.74
C THR A 39 12.68 3.56 11.27
N ALA A 40 13.10 3.32 12.51
CA ALA A 40 12.74 2.11 13.22
C ALA A 40 11.21 2.05 13.40
N PHE A 41 10.63 0.87 13.23
CA PHE A 41 9.26 0.65 13.66
C PHE A 41 9.20 0.78 15.18
N THR A 42 8.32 1.66 15.66
CA THR A 42 8.18 1.94 17.10
C THR A 42 7.13 1.06 17.78
N ALA A 43 6.35 0.31 17.00
CA ALA A 43 5.28 -0.54 17.51
C ALA A 43 5.05 -1.78 16.61
N PRO A 44 4.75 -2.96 17.20
CA PRO A 44 4.41 -4.16 16.45
C PRO A 44 3.21 -4.01 15.50
N SER A 45 2.22 -3.18 15.87
CA SER A 45 1.06 -2.89 15.01
C SER A 45 1.46 -2.21 13.70
N ALA A 46 2.41 -1.27 13.76
CA ALA A 46 2.93 -0.57 12.58
C ALA A 46 3.66 -1.51 11.62
N VAL A 47 4.39 -2.50 12.16
CA VAL A 47 5.04 -3.55 11.36
C VAL A 47 4.00 -4.40 10.65
N LYS A 48 2.94 -4.81 11.35
CA LYS A 48 1.87 -5.62 10.77
C LYS A 48 1.15 -4.91 9.63
N GLU A 49 0.78 -3.63 9.81
CA GLU A 49 0.15 -2.82 8.77
C GLU A 49 1.06 -2.67 7.55
N TYR A 50 2.35 -2.42 7.77
CA TYR A 50 3.34 -2.32 6.70
C TYR A 50 3.45 -3.62 5.90
N LEU A 51 3.69 -4.75 6.57
CA LEU A 51 3.83 -6.05 5.92
C LEU A 51 2.55 -6.44 5.18
N TRP A 52 1.38 -6.22 5.76
CA TRP A 52 0.10 -6.50 5.10
C TRP A 52 0.00 -5.79 3.74
N VAL A 53 0.27 -4.48 3.72
CA VAL A 53 0.22 -3.68 2.48
C VAL A 53 1.29 -4.12 1.48
N GLN A 54 2.50 -4.47 1.94
CA GLN A 54 3.55 -4.92 1.01
C GLN A 54 3.18 -6.25 0.31
N MET A 55 2.45 -7.12 1.00
CA MET A 55 2.36 -8.54 0.65
C MET A 55 1.00 -8.96 0.08
N VAL A 56 -0.01 -8.08 0.13
CA VAL A 56 -1.39 -8.37 -0.30
C VAL A 56 -1.53 -8.85 -1.75
N ASN A 57 -0.56 -8.57 -2.62
CA ASN A 57 -0.59 -8.98 -4.03
C ASN A 57 0.14 -10.31 -4.32
N TYR A 58 0.71 -10.97 -3.31
CA TYR A 58 1.28 -12.30 -3.53
C TYR A 58 0.18 -13.36 -3.52
N GLU A 59 0.15 -14.19 -4.57
CA GLU A 59 -0.85 -15.28 -4.71
C GLU A 59 -0.60 -16.47 -3.78
N HIS A 60 0.47 -16.42 -2.98
CA HIS A 60 0.88 -17.47 -2.06
C HIS A 60 1.04 -16.92 -0.64
N GLU A 61 0.96 -17.82 0.34
CA GLU A 61 1.16 -17.46 1.74
C GLU A 61 2.63 -17.07 1.98
N VAL A 62 2.84 -15.93 2.63
CA VAL A 62 4.18 -15.40 2.90
C VAL A 62 4.35 -15.11 4.38
N PHE A 63 5.45 -15.59 4.95
CA PHE A 63 5.82 -15.39 6.35
C PHE A 63 7.04 -14.50 6.46
N VAL A 64 7.04 -13.58 7.43
CA VAL A 64 8.17 -12.67 7.70
C VAL A 64 8.52 -12.71 9.18
N ALA A 65 9.80 -12.90 9.48
CA ALA A 65 10.37 -12.74 10.81
C ALA A 65 11.28 -11.50 10.81
N LEU A 66 11.01 -10.57 11.71
CA LEU A 66 11.83 -9.38 11.96
C LEU A 66 12.41 -9.50 13.38
N CYS A 67 13.73 -9.35 13.49
CA CYS A 67 14.50 -9.43 14.73
C CYS A 67 14.69 -8.05 15.37
#